data_AF-A0A960UM54-F1
#
_entry.id   AF-A0A960UM54-F1
#
_cell.length_a   1.000
_cell.length_b   1.000
_cell.length_c   1.000
_cell.angle_alpha   90.00
_cell.angle_beta   90.00
_cell.angle_gamma   90.00
#
_symmetry.space_group_name_H-M   'P 1'
#
loop_
_entity.id
_entity.type
_entity.pdbx_description
1 polymer ?
#
loop_
_entity_poly.entity_id
_entity_poly.type
_entity_poly.pdbx_seq_one_letter_code
_entity_poly.pdbx_strand_id
1 'polypeptide(L)'
;MDRVPQVYALYRSNDRTGYGWVLTTISAMAALISGAFLGVADKSRLLTRFLLFALLSAFALPNLPAEGAPGSEIRFHRLSFTLPGAWKSTPQGKLLLLQSTEFPGALMMMAQPSDLRTWTIRGYLENGIQGMEKQEGRRLIKAFPVSVAEGMTQSGHGFAFQTRVTTNSKKSMRYAAYYAFTTGARFQTIIVMATSAEQLKALLAGPCKAFDDVSVHLDTVTVQRYKGAAHSFFNYSLQQPGHWKREDSPYSNLSVFRSYNLPGSNYVFGNANRFVIEYELQPGKAVSPVAALESYLTKRSTLYYKGWTRPQDAPTIARIDELQLEDGSIVTGLALQQTNDDRFYLGAWMVSGPGYSLIVASGFKLFRYDLIKRNSTAQIEHNAWYEFYKNLLQIVASVEWNSNVVRKPDAEQALIANRQFRFNRERILSGDSISVFSSNQISWDFFEGNRVQYKMDKFTSFNDYDVNPSTGTPDTSSGFLTREGKGKDATFQVWQSAKTLYILVMHPAGIATFHPLTLSPFTIDGFQNGCCQ
;
A
#
# COMPACT_ATOMS: atom_id res chain seq x y z
N MET A 1 -21.75 -21.33 -33.97
CA MET A 1 -20.38 -21.37 -34.52
C MET A 1 -19.68 -20.12 -34.00
N ASP A 2 -18.68 -20.14 -33.12
CA ASP A 2 -17.91 -21.23 -32.54
C ASP A 2 -17.54 -20.94 -31.08
N ARG A 3 -17.27 -22.04 -30.38
CA ARG A 3 -17.26 -22.20 -28.93
C ARG A 3 -16.02 -21.58 -28.28
N VAL A 4 -16.28 -20.76 -27.27
CA VAL A 4 -15.30 -20.30 -26.26
C VAL A 4 -14.93 -21.49 -25.37
N PRO A 5 -13.64 -21.83 -25.15
CA PRO A 5 -13.27 -22.85 -24.17
C PRO A 5 -13.47 -22.31 -22.74
N GLN A 6 -14.34 -22.99 -22.00
CA GLN A 6 -14.54 -22.86 -20.56
C GLN A 6 -13.25 -23.24 -19.81
N VAL A 7 -12.48 -22.26 -19.34
CA VAL A 7 -11.39 -22.48 -18.36
C VAL A 7 -11.49 -21.53 -17.15
N TYR A 8 -12.40 -20.55 -17.14
CA TYR A 8 -12.43 -19.51 -16.08
C TYR A 8 -13.73 -19.42 -15.27
N ALA A 9 -14.65 -20.40 -15.36
CA ALA A 9 -15.92 -20.36 -14.63
C ALA A 9 -15.83 -20.84 -13.15
N LEU A 10 -14.64 -21.00 -12.57
CA LEU A 10 -14.46 -21.49 -11.19
C LEU A 10 -13.92 -20.44 -10.19
N TYR A 11 -13.93 -19.14 -10.54
CA TYR A 11 -13.55 -18.07 -9.61
C TYR A 11 -14.68 -17.05 -9.43
N ARG A 12 -15.71 -17.43 -8.66
CA ARG A 12 -16.51 -16.57 -7.73
C ARG A 12 -17.78 -17.28 -7.25
N SER A 13 -17.78 -17.73 -6.00
CA SER A 13 -18.85 -17.44 -5.03
C SER A 13 -18.39 -17.89 -3.64
N ASN A 14 -18.10 -16.93 -2.75
CA ASN A 14 -18.03 -17.18 -1.31
C ASN A 14 -19.34 -16.63 -0.73
N ASP A 15 -20.35 -17.49 -0.67
CA ASP A 15 -21.43 -17.37 0.31
C ASP A 15 -21.52 -18.72 1.04
N ARG A 16 -21.26 -18.68 2.34
CA ARG A 16 -21.41 -19.82 3.25
C ARG A 16 -22.90 -20.04 3.48
N THR A 17 -23.51 -20.95 2.73
CA THR A 17 -24.55 -21.90 3.17
C THR A 17 -24.93 -22.82 1.99
N GLY A 18 -24.85 -24.14 2.16
CA GLY A 18 -25.50 -25.10 1.24
C GLY A 18 -24.61 -26.07 0.47
N TYR A 19 -23.75 -26.85 1.15
CA TYR A 19 -23.24 -28.10 0.57
C TYR A 19 -24.32 -29.18 0.71
N GLY A 20 -25.05 -29.45 -0.38
CA GLY A 20 -26.06 -30.53 -0.40
C GLY A 20 -26.91 -30.68 -1.68
N TRP A 21 -26.95 -29.69 -2.58
CA TRP A 21 -27.93 -29.68 -3.69
C TRP A 21 -27.36 -29.68 -5.13
N VAL A 22 -26.04 -29.70 -5.32
CA VAL A 22 -25.42 -29.55 -6.65
C VAL A 22 -25.18 -30.90 -7.37
N LEU A 23 -25.13 -32.02 -6.65
CA LEU A 23 -24.93 -33.35 -7.25
C LEU A 23 -26.22 -33.97 -7.81
N THR A 24 -27.40 -33.58 -7.32
CA THR A 24 -28.69 -34.07 -7.81
C THR A 24 -29.21 -33.35 -9.06
N THR A 25 -28.81 -32.10 -9.29
CA THR A 25 -29.26 -31.30 -10.46
C THR A 25 -28.53 -31.67 -11.75
N ILE A 26 -27.27 -32.12 -11.68
CA ILE A 26 -26.49 -32.54 -12.86
C ILE A 26 -26.99 -33.89 -13.39
N SER A 27 -27.37 -34.82 -12.52
CA SER A 27 -28.00 -36.09 -12.92
C SER A 27 -29.42 -35.89 -13.48
N ALA A 28 -30.18 -34.91 -12.97
CA ALA A 28 -31.52 -34.58 -13.48
C ALA A 28 -31.46 -33.89 -14.86
N MET A 29 -30.46 -33.04 -15.11
CA MET A 29 -30.25 -32.42 -16.43
C MET A 29 -29.75 -33.41 -17.49
N ALA A 30 -28.93 -34.40 -17.12
CA ALA A 30 -28.53 -35.46 -18.04
C ALA A 30 -29.71 -36.36 -18.46
N ALA A 31 -30.67 -36.60 -17.56
CA ALA A 31 -31.89 -37.34 -17.87
C ALA A 31 -32.88 -36.54 -18.74
N LEU A 32 -32.99 -35.22 -18.52
CA LEU A 32 -33.87 -34.34 -19.32
C LEU A 32 -33.34 -34.11 -20.75
N ILE A 33 -32.02 -34.04 -20.93
CA ILE A 33 -31.41 -33.89 -22.27
C ILE A 33 -31.50 -35.21 -23.06
N SER A 34 -31.58 -36.35 -22.37
CA SER A 34 -31.79 -37.67 -23.00
C SER A 34 -33.25 -37.90 -23.44
N GLY A 35 -34.21 -37.15 -22.89
CA GLY A 35 -35.65 -37.29 -23.19
C GLY A 35 -36.18 -36.33 -24.28
N ALA A 36 -35.45 -35.29 -24.65
CA ALA A 36 -36.00 -34.19 -25.47
C ALA A 36 -35.62 -34.21 -26.97
N PHE A 37 -34.90 -35.22 -27.46
CA PHE A 37 -34.57 -35.36 -28.89
C PHE A 37 -34.84 -36.79 -29.41
N LEU A 38 -36.13 -37.13 -29.49
CA LEU A 38 -36.62 -38.15 -30.42
C LEU A 38 -36.86 -37.48 -31.77
N GLY A 39 -35.95 -37.68 -32.73
CA GLY A 39 -36.13 -37.13 -34.06
C GLY A 39 -34.95 -37.35 -35.02
N VAL A 40 -34.90 -38.57 -35.57
CA VAL A 40 -34.40 -38.92 -36.93
C VAL A 40 -32.88 -38.84 -37.21
N ALA A 41 -32.36 -40.04 -37.51
CA ALA A 41 -31.23 -40.40 -38.37
C ALA A 41 -29.82 -39.84 -38.05
N ASP A 42 -29.00 -40.74 -37.49
CA ASP A 42 -27.60 -41.03 -37.85
C ASP A 42 -26.72 -41.26 -36.59
N LYS A 43 -27.09 -42.28 -35.81
CA LYS A 43 -26.48 -42.59 -34.49
C LYS A 43 -25.15 -43.35 -34.57
N SER A 44 -24.77 -43.94 -35.70
CA SER A 44 -23.52 -44.74 -35.80
C SER A 44 -22.29 -43.87 -36.10
N ARG A 45 -22.44 -42.74 -36.79
CA ARG A 45 -21.32 -41.86 -37.14
C ARG A 45 -20.90 -40.90 -36.02
N LEU A 46 -21.84 -40.49 -35.18
CA LEU A 46 -21.57 -39.57 -34.06
C LEU A 46 -20.93 -40.27 -32.86
N LEU A 47 -21.35 -41.51 -32.54
CA LEU A 47 -20.72 -42.30 -31.47
C LEU A 47 -19.29 -42.70 -31.83
N THR A 48 -19.03 -43.07 -33.08
CA THR A 48 -17.68 -43.46 -33.54
C THR A 48 -16.74 -42.26 -33.54
N ARG A 49 -17.21 -41.06 -33.89
CA ARG A 49 -16.42 -39.82 -33.81
C ARG A 49 -16.17 -39.37 -32.37
N PHE A 50 -17.12 -39.55 -31.45
CA PHE A 50 -16.92 -39.24 -30.03
C PHE A 50 -15.95 -40.23 -29.35
N LEU A 51 -16.02 -41.52 -29.68
CA LEU A 51 -15.08 -42.52 -29.19
C LEU A 51 -13.67 -42.32 -29.78
N LEU A 52 -13.53 -41.95 -31.06
CA LEU A 52 -12.22 -41.63 -31.65
C LEU A 52 -11.63 -40.34 -31.06
N PHE A 53 -12.45 -39.33 -30.74
CA PHE A 53 -11.98 -38.08 -30.11
C PHE A 53 -11.59 -38.29 -28.64
N ALA A 54 -12.27 -39.19 -27.92
CA ALA A 54 -11.92 -39.58 -26.56
C ALA A 54 -10.67 -40.51 -26.50
N LEU A 55 -10.46 -41.36 -27.51
CA LEU A 55 -9.26 -42.20 -27.62
C LEU A 55 -8.02 -41.42 -28.11
N LEU A 56 -8.17 -40.40 -28.97
CA LEU A 56 -7.06 -39.55 -29.43
C LEU A 56 -6.68 -38.45 -28.44
N SER A 57 -7.54 -38.11 -27.47
CA SER A 57 -7.18 -37.23 -26.34
C SER A 57 -6.49 -37.98 -25.19
N ALA A 58 -6.42 -39.31 -25.26
CA ALA A 58 -5.64 -40.16 -24.35
C ALA A 58 -4.20 -40.45 -24.85
N PHE A 59 -3.87 -40.13 -26.11
CA PHE A 59 -2.55 -40.34 -26.70
C PHE A 59 -1.97 -39.04 -27.26
N ALA A 60 -1.44 -38.19 -26.35
CA ALA A 60 -0.33 -37.25 -26.55
C ALA A 60 -0.32 -36.18 -25.42
N LEU A 61 -0.43 -36.61 -24.17
CA LEU A 61 0.18 -35.85 -23.08
C LEU A 61 1.65 -36.31 -23.04
N PRO A 62 2.66 -35.43 -23.13
CA PRO A 62 4.00 -35.82 -22.76
C PRO A 62 3.92 -36.39 -21.34
N ASN A 63 4.52 -37.55 -21.10
CA ASN A 63 4.56 -38.24 -19.80
C ASN A 63 4.75 -37.21 -18.68
N LEU A 64 3.66 -36.85 -18.00
CA LEU A 64 3.74 -36.15 -16.73
C LEU A 64 4.36 -37.18 -15.78
N PRO A 65 5.45 -36.85 -15.07
CA PRO A 65 5.99 -37.75 -14.07
C PRO A 65 4.88 -38.12 -13.09
N ALA A 66 4.81 -39.42 -12.76
CA ALA A 66 3.85 -39.96 -11.82
C ALA A 66 3.87 -39.17 -10.50
N GLU A 67 2.69 -38.92 -9.91
CA GLU A 67 2.55 -38.47 -8.53
C GLU A 67 3.39 -39.38 -7.62
N GLY A 68 4.56 -38.91 -7.17
CA GLY A 68 5.45 -39.72 -6.32
C GLY A 68 6.95 -39.45 -6.44
N ALA A 69 7.44 -38.68 -7.42
CA ALA A 69 8.85 -38.29 -7.44
C ALA A 69 9.15 -37.29 -6.28
N PRO A 70 10.25 -37.45 -5.53
CA PRO A 70 10.62 -36.48 -4.49
C PRO A 70 10.82 -35.11 -5.13
N GLY A 71 10.09 -34.11 -4.65
CA GLY A 71 10.19 -32.75 -5.14
C GLY A 71 11.52 -32.09 -4.77
N SER A 72 12.03 -31.22 -5.63
CA SER A 72 13.18 -30.37 -5.32
C SER A 72 12.72 -29.15 -4.54
N GLU A 73 13.12 -29.04 -3.27
CA GLU A 73 12.89 -27.82 -2.49
C GLU A 73 13.76 -26.70 -3.05
N ILE A 74 13.11 -25.61 -3.45
CA ILE A 74 13.76 -24.41 -3.96
C ILE A 74 13.60 -23.31 -2.92
N ARG A 75 14.73 -22.72 -2.51
CA ARG A 75 14.76 -21.53 -1.65
C ARG A 75 15.69 -20.49 -2.24
N PHE A 76 15.18 -19.27 -2.45
CA PHE A 76 15.99 -18.15 -2.93
C PHE A 76 15.50 -16.83 -2.35
N HIS A 77 16.37 -16.20 -1.56
CA HIS A 77 16.02 -15.05 -0.73
C HIS A 77 14.74 -15.32 0.08
N ARG A 78 13.65 -14.63 -0.25
CA ARG A 78 12.40 -14.66 0.52
C ARG A 78 11.44 -15.72 0.03
N LEU A 79 11.62 -16.28 -1.16
CA LEU A 79 10.71 -17.29 -1.70
C LEU A 79 11.20 -18.70 -1.39
N SER A 80 10.27 -19.57 -0.99
CA SER A 80 10.45 -21.01 -1.04
C SER A 80 9.23 -21.72 -1.62
N PHE A 81 9.47 -22.82 -2.33
CA PHE A 81 8.45 -23.73 -2.87
C PHE A 81 9.12 -25.04 -3.29
N THR A 82 8.33 -26.08 -3.53
CA THR A 82 8.83 -27.40 -3.94
C THR A 82 8.43 -27.66 -5.39
N LEU A 83 9.42 -27.78 -6.28
CA LEU A 83 9.17 -28.14 -7.68
C LEU A 83 9.10 -29.66 -7.84
N PRO A 84 8.18 -30.19 -8.68
CA PRO A 84 8.21 -31.60 -9.04
C PRO A 84 9.44 -31.91 -9.91
N GLY A 85 10.01 -33.09 -9.70
CA GLY A 85 11.17 -33.59 -10.44
C GLY A 85 12.51 -33.03 -9.97
N ALA A 86 13.58 -33.41 -10.67
CA ALA A 86 14.94 -32.97 -10.36
C ALA A 86 15.29 -31.63 -11.05
N TRP A 87 15.57 -30.60 -10.25
CA TRP A 87 15.98 -29.28 -10.73
C TRP A 87 17.40 -28.95 -10.28
N LYS A 88 18.26 -28.63 -11.24
CA LYS A 88 19.61 -28.14 -10.97
C LYS A 88 19.56 -26.64 -10.71
N SER A 89 19.94 -26.24 -9.50
CA SER A 89 20.01 -24.84 -9.07
C SER A 89 21.41 -24.27 -9.30
N THR A 90 21.52 -23.10 -9.92
CA THR A 90 22.81 -22.40 -10.16
C THR A 90 22.66 -20.91 -9.84
N PRO A 91 23.27 -20.42 -8.74
CA PRO A 91 23.27 -18.99 -8.42
C PRO A 91 24.08 -18.19 -9.44
N GLN A 92 23.55 -17.05 -9.88
CA GLN A 92 24.22 -16.13 -10.81
C GLN A 92 23.98 -14.67 -10.38
N GLY A 93 24.78 -14.19 -9.43
CA GLY A 93 24.66 -12.84 -8.90
C GLY A 93 23.31 -12.60 -8.23
N LYS A 94 22.50 -11.71 -8.80
CA LYS A 94 21.15 -11.34 -8.31
C LYS A 94 20.04 -12.32 -8.75
N LEU A 95 20.40 -13.43 -9.42
CA LEU A 95 19.49 -14.42 -9.97
C LEU A 95 19.81 -15.81 -9.45
N LEU A 96 18.78 -16.65 -9.32
CA LEU A 96 18.92 -18.11 -9.24
C LEU A 96 18.37 -18.71 -10.54
N LEU A 97 19.21 -19.46 -11.25
CA LEU A 97 18.81 -20.22 -12.43
C LEU A 97 18.45 -21.64 -12.02
N LEU A 98 17.31 -22.14 -12.49
CA LEU A 98 16.87 -23.51 -12.31
C LEU A 98 16.70 -24.16 -13.67
N GLN A 99 17.37 -25.29 -13.87
CA GLN A 99 17.28 -26.09 -15.09
C GLN A 99 16.76 -27.48 -14.76
N SER A 100 15.78 -27.95 -15.52
CA SER A 100 15.20 -29.28 -15.34
C SER A 100 15.90 -30.29 -16.23
N THR A 101 16.18 -31.48 -15.70
CA THR A 101 16.59 -32.64 -16.50
C THR A 101 15.42 -33.27 -17.26
N GLU A 102 14.20 -33.14 -16.73
CA GLU A 102 12.96 -33.69 -17.30
C GLU A 102 12.35 -32.80 -18.40
N PHE A 103 12.64 -31.49 -18.36
CA PHE A 103 12.24 -30.54 -19.39
C PHE A 103 13.46 -29.88 -20.06
N PRO A 104 14.17 -30.58 -20.97
CA PRO A 104 15.34 -30.03 -21.65
C PRO A 104 15.03 -28.69 -22.34
N GLY A 105 15.88 -27.69 -22.10
CA GLY A 105 15.70 -26.34 -22.65
C GLY A 105 14.72 -25.44 -21.88
N ALA A 106 14.04 -25.95 -20.85
CA ALA A 106 13.32 -25.10 -19.90
C ALA A 106 14.31 -24.41 -18.95
N LEU A 107 14.10 -23.11 -18.72
CA LEU A 107 14.88 -22.32 -17.79
C LEU A 107 13.93 -21.53 -16.89
N MET A 108 14.01 -21.74 -15.58
CA MET A 108 13.39 -20.83 -14.62
C MET A 108 14.45 -19.92 -14.03
N MET A 109 14.10 -18.65 -13.87
CA MET A 109 14.96 -17.64 -13.27
C MET A 109 14.20 -17.00 -12.13
N MET A 110 14.78 -17.02 -10.94
CA MET A 110 14.26 -16.27 -9.81
C MET A 110 15.15 -15.05 -9.59
N ALA A 111 14.58 -13.85 -9.60
CA ALA A 111 15.33 -12.66 -9.24
C ALA A 111 15.36 -12.47 -7.73
N GLN A 112 16.33 -11.72 -7.20
CA GLN A 112 16.27 -11.22 -5.82
C GLN A 112 15.07 -10.26 -5.64
N PRO A 113 14.66 -9.95 -4.40
CA PRO A 113 13.65 -8.91 -4.15
C PRO A 113 13.99 -7.61 -4.87
N SER A 114 13.01 -7.08 -5.60
CA SER A 114 13.16 -5.95 -6.50
C SER A 114 13.66 -4.70 -5.79
N ASP A 115 14.62 -4.03 -6.41
CA ASP A 115 15.05 -2.68 -6.03
C ASP A 115 14.11 -1.62 -6.63
N LEU A 116 13.07 -2.01 -7.41
CA LEU A 116 12.11 -1.08 -8.01
C LEU A 116 11.18 -0.53 -6.94
N ARG A 117 11.44 0.72 -6.59
CA ARG A 117 11.08 1.29 -5.29
C ARG A 117 9.60 1.66 -5.14
N THR A 118 8.86 1.77 -6.24
CA THR A 118 7.48 2.31 -6.23
C THR A 118 6.49 1.49 -7.06
N TRP A 119 6.97 0.43 -7.70
CA TRP A 119 6.19 -0.32 -8.67
C TRP A 119 5.31 -1.35 -7.97
N THR A 120 4.04 -1.44 -8.36
CA THR A 120 3.19 -2.58 -8.00
C THR A 120 3.64 -3.83 -8.77
N ILE A 121 3.35 -5.02 -8.25
CA ILE A 121 3.65 -6.30 -8.92
C ILE A 121 3.07 -6.34 -10.34
N ARG A 122 1.86 -5.80 -10.54
CA ARG A 122 1.24 -5.64 -11.85
C ARG A 122 1.93 -4.59 -12.71
N GLY A 123 2.19 -3.41 -12.16
CA GLY A 123 2.88 -2.34 -12.87
C GLY A 123 4.22 -2.81 -13.42
N TYR A 124 4.93 -3.65 -12.66
CA TYR A 124 6.19 -4.28 -13.07
C TYR A 124 6.04 -5.19 -14.28
N LEU A 125 5.05 -6.07 -14.28
CA LEU A 125 4.80 -6.92 -15.43
C LEU A 125 4.35 -6.09 -16.64
N GLU A 126 3.38 -5.19 -16.46
CA GLU A 126 2.82 -4.39 -17.57
C GLU A 126 3.87 -3.49 -18.23
N ASN A 127 4.64 -2.74 -17.45
CA ASN A 127 5.53 -1.71 -18.00
C ASN A 127 7.01 -2.12 -17.95
N GLY A 128 7.43 -2.86 -16.93
CA GLY A 128 8.83 -3.10 -16.59
C GLY A 128 9.40 -4.23 -17.44
N ILE A 129 8.75 -5.40 -17.39
CA ILE A 129 9.09 -6.53 -18.27
C ILE A 129 8.92 -6.13 -19.74
N GLN A 130 7.85 -5.40 -20.08
CA GLN A 130 7.65 -4.96 -21.47
C GLN A 130 8.75 -4.01 -21.94
N GLY A 131 9.20 -3.08 -21.07
CA GLY A 131 10.34 -2.21 -21.34
C GLY A 131 11.63 -2.99 -21.54
N MET A 132 11.90 -3.98 -20.68
CA MET A 132 13.08 -4.85 -20.78
C MET A 132 13.08 -5.67 -22.07
N GLU A 133 11.94 -6.26 -22.44
CA GLU A 133 11.80 -6.99 -23.70
C GLU A 133 12.06 -6.07 -24.92
N LYS A 134 11.54 -4.83 -24.89
CA LYS A 134 11.82 -3.85 -25.94
C LYS A 134 13.29 -3.48 -26.03
N GLN A 135 13.98 -3.31 -24.90
CA GLN A 135 15.42 -3.04 -24.85
C GLN A 135 16.25 -4.20 -25.42
N GLU A 136 15.81 -5.45 -25.24
CA GLU A 136 16.39 -6.62 -25.90
C GLU A 136 16.04 -6.73 -27.40
N GLY A 137 15.36 -5.73 -27.98
CA GLY A 137 14.91 -5.74 -29.37
C GLY A 137 13.81 -6.78 -29.64
N ARG A 138 13.05 -7.16 -28.61
CA ARG A 138 11.94 -8.10 -28.73
C ARG A 138 10.61 -7.37 -28.85
N ARG A 139 9.76 -7.86 -29.76
CA ARG A 139 8.39 -7.40 -30.00
C ARG A 139 7.41 -8.43 -29.47
N LEU A 140 6.43 -7.95 -28.71
CA LEU A 140 5.31 -8.76 -28.23
C LEU A 140 4.44 -9.23 -29.41
N ILE A 141 4.25 -10.53 -29.52
CA ILE A 141 3.34 -11.16 -30.49
C ILE A 141 2.00 -11.46 -29.83
N LYS A 142 2.03 -12.06 -28.64
CA LYS A 142 0.83 -12.46 -27.91
C LYS A 142 1.08 -12.49 -26.41
N ALA A 143 0.07 -12.16 -25.61
CA ALA A 143 0.08 -12.30 -24.16
C ALA A 143 -1.17 -13.03 -23.69
N PHE A 144 -1.03 -13.86 -22.64
CA PHE A 144 -2.16 -14.51 -21.98
C PHE A 144 -1.97 -14.57 -20.45
N PRO A 145 -2.95 -14.14 -19.66
CA PRO A 145 -4.11 -13.34 -20.08
C PRO A 145 -3.70 -12.03 -20.78
N VAL A 146 -4.63 -11.42 -21.54
CA VAL A 146 -4.35 -10.21 -22.34
C VAL A 146 -3.87 -9.08 -21.43
N SER A 147 -4.51 -8.91 -20.28
CA SER A 147 -4.03 -8.10 -19.16
C SER A 147 -3.30 -8.98 -18.14
N VAL A 148 -2.45 -8.37 -17.31
CA VAL A 148 -1.86 -9.06 -16.17
C VAL A 148 -2.96 -9.52 -15.22
N ALA A 149 -2.92 -10.79 -14.82
CA ALA A 149 -3.77 -11.33 -13.78
C ALA A 149 -3.14 -11.10 -12.42
N GLU A 150 -3.95 -10.74 -11.43
CA GLU A 150 -3.54 -10.62 -10.02
C GLU A 150 -4.37 -11.61 -9.19
N GLY A 151 -3.75 -12.15 -8.15
CA GLY A 151 -4.38 -13.14 -7.28
C GLY A 151 -3.65 -13.28 -5.95
N MET A 152 -4.08 -14.27 -5.17
CA MET A 152 -3.45 -14.66 -3.91
C MET A 152 -3.01 -16.12 -4.02
N THR A 153 -1.83 -16.45 -3.52
CA THR A 153 -1.36 -17.83 -3.31
C THR A 153 -2.21 -18.52 -2.24
N GLN A 154 -2.12 -19.85 -2.11
CA GLN A 154 -2.79 -20.61 -1.06
C GLN A 154 -2.33 -20.17 0.34
N SER A 155 -1.06 -19.77 0.46
CA SER A 155 -0.44 -19.18 1.65
C SER A 155 -0.87 -17.73 1.93
N GLY A 156 -1.69 -17.11 1.06
CA GLY A 156 -2.23 -15.77 1.26
C GLY A 156 -1.28 -14.63 0.87
N HIS A 157 -0.31 -14.88 -0.02
CA HIS A 157 0.57 -13.85 -0.58
C HIS A 157 0.04 -13.37 -1.93
N GLY A 158 0.11 -12.07 -2.19
CA GLY A 158 -0.30 -11.51 -3.48
C GLY A 158 0.65 -11.93 -4.59
N PHE A 159 0.12 -12.18 -5.79
CA PHE A 159 0.93 -12.40 -6.97
C PHE A 159 0.31 -11.76 -8.21
N ALA A 160 1.16 -11.49 -9.20
CA ALA A 160 0.77 -11.09 -10.53
C ALA A 160 1.37 -12.06 -11.55
N PHE A 161 0.64 -12.33 -12.63
CA PHE A 161 1.00 -13.32 -13.63
C PHE A 161 0.65 -12.87 -15.05
N GLN A 162 1.57 -13.12 -15.98
CA GLN A 162 1.28 -13.06 -17.41
C GLN A 162 2.24 -13.95 -18.21
N THR A 163 1.72 -14.66 -19.21
CA THR A 163 2.53 -15.31 -20.24
C THR A 163 2.69 -14.42 -21.45
N ARG A 164 3.84 -14.48 -22.11
CA ARG A 164 4.12 -13.74 -23.34
C ARG A 164 4.85 -14.60 -24.35
N VAL A 165 4.53 -14.32 -25.61
CA VAL A 165 5.24 -14.80 -26.77
C VAL A 165 5.84 -13.58 -27.44
N THR A 166 7.17 -13.54 -27.54
CA THR A 166 7.89 -12.42 -28.16
C THR A 166 8.81 -12.89 -29.27
N THR A 167 9.05 -12.03 -30.26
CA THR A 167 9.96 -12.29 -31.38
C THR A 167 11.03 -11.22 -31.45
N ASN A 168 12.20 -11.50 -32.01
CA ASN A 168 13.24 -10.49 -32.29
C ASN A 168 13.40 -10.24 -33.80
N SER A 169 14.32 -9.36 -34.17
CA SER A 169 14.63 -9.05 -35.59
C SER A 169 15.09 -10.26 -36.40
N LYS A 170 15.66 -11.28 -35.75
CA LYS A 170 16.06 -12.57 -36.35
C LYS A 170 14.91 -13.59 -36.41
N LYS A 171 13.67 -13.18 -36.13
CA LYS A 171 12.47 -14.03 -36.04
C LYS A 171 12.56 -15.17 -35.01
N SER A 172 13.47 -15.06 -34.03
CA SER A 172 13.57 -16.02 -32.93
C SER A 172 12.46 -15.78 -31.92
N MET A 173 11.64 -16.79 -31.70
CA MET A 173 10.53 -16.77 -30.76
C MET A 173 11.01 -17.09 -29.34
N ARG A 174 10.45 -16.41 -28.34
CA ARG A 174 10.60 -16.72 -26.92
C ARG A 174 9.22 -16.93 -26.32
N TYR A 175 9.06 -18.04 -25.62
CA TYR A 175 7.86 -18.39 -24.88
C TYR A 175 8.19 -18.25 -23.40
N ALA A 176 7.54 -17.31 -22.72
CA ALA A 176 7.84 -17.02 -21.33
C ALA A 176 6.58 -16.84 -20.49
N ALA A 177 6.67 -17.23 -19.22
CA ALA A 177 5.70 -16.90 -18.19
C ALA A 177 6.39 -16.07 -17.11
N TYR A 178 5.76 -14.97 -16.72
CA TYR A 178 6.27 -14.03 -15.74
C TYR A 178 5.36 -14.05 -14.52
N TYR A 179 5.94 -14.33 -13.37
CA TYR A 179 5.30 -14.23 -12.07
C TYR A 179 6.00 -13.15 -11.24
N ALA A 180 5.24 -12.37 -10.50
CA ALA A 180 5.74 -11.43 -9.50
C ALA A 180 4.98 -11.66 -8.20
N PHE A 181 5.68 -12.09 -7.15
CA PHE A 181 5.10 -12.36 -5.84
C PHE A 181 5.40 -11.20 -4.90
N THR A 182 4.40 -10.78 -4.12
CA THR A 182 4.63 -9.86 -2.99
C THR A 182 5.52 -10.56 -1.98
N THR A 183 6.69 -10.01 -1.72
CA THR A 183 7.62 -10.52 -0.70
C THR A 183 7.74 -9.53 0.43
N GLY A 184 6.59 -9.03 0.89
CA GLY A 184 6.47 -7.91 1.81
C GLY A 184 6.27 -6.57 1.09
N ALA A 185 7.11 -5.58 1.40
CA ALA A 185 7.16 -4.23 0.84
C ALA A 185 7.82 -4.20 -0.55
N ARG A 186 8.49 -5.30 -0.90
CA ARG A 186 9.08 -5.55 -2.22
C ARG A 186 8.32 -6.68 -2.91
N PHE A 187 8.73 -6.95 -4.13
CA PHE A 187 8.29 -8.13 -4.85
C PHE A 187 9.48 -8.91 -5.39
N GLN A 188 9.29 -10.21 -5.57
CA GLN A 188 10.29 -11.09 -6.15
C GLN A 188 9.69 -11.78 -7.37
N THR A 189 10.48 -11.91 -8.44
CA THR A 189 9.96 -12.36 -9.74
C THR A 189 10.50 -13.73 -10.09
N ILE A 190 9.64 -14.54 -10.72
CA ILE A 190 10.00 -15.81 -11.31
C ILE A 190 9.68 -15.74 -12.81
N ILE A 191 10.69 -15.95 -13.64
CA ILE A 191 10.57 -15.97 -15.10
C ILE A 191 10.78 -17.40 -15.55
N VAL A 192 9.77 -18.00 -16.16
CA VAL A 192 9.84 -19.33 -16.75
C VAL A 192 9.97 -19.17 -18.25
N MET A 193 11.03 -19.71 -18.84
CA MET A 193 11.28 -19.69 -20.28
C MET A 193 11.23 -21.10 -20.85
N ALA A 194 10.65 -21.21 -22.04
CA ALA A 194 10.51 -22.45 -22.79
C ALA A 194 10.92 -22.23 -24.26
N THR A 195 11.29 -23.32 -24.92
CA THR A 195 11.70 -23.33 -26.33
C THR A 195 10.50 -23.41 -27.30
N SER A 196 9.36 -23.91 -26.82
CA SER A 196 8.11 -24.00 -27.59
C SER A 196 6.87 -23.63 -26.75
N ALA A 197 5.74 -23.40 -27.43
CA ALA A 197 4.47 -23.11 -26.78
C ALA A 197 3.93 -24.33 -26.01
N GLU A 198 4.11 -25.53 -26.57
CA GLU A 198 3.72 -26.80 -25.97
C GLU A 198 4.51 -27.07 -24.69
N GLN A 199 5.82 -26.79 -24.71
CA GLN A 199 6.66 -26.91 -23.52
C GLN A 199 6.25 -25.90 -22.45
N LEU A 200 5.96 -24.65 -22.82
CA LEU A 200 5.46 -23.66 -21.85
C LEU A 200 4.13 -24.13 -21.23
N LYS A 201 3.21 -24.67 -22.03
CA LYS A 201 1.94 -25.19 -21.55
C LYS A 201 2.13 -26.36 -20.58
N ALA A 202 3.07 -27.27 -20.86
CA ALA A 202 3.42 -28.37 -19.95
C ALA A 202 4.01 -27.86 -18.63
N LEU A 203 4.92 -26.87 -18.69
CA LEU A 203 5.50 -26.24 -17.50
C LEU A 203 4.44 -25.55 -16.64
N LEU A 204 3.47 -24.86 -17.26
CA LEU A 204 2.37 -24.20 -16.56
C LEU A 204 1.40 -25.19 -15.90
N ALA A 205 1.15 -26.34 -16.54
CA ALA A 205 0.22 -27.35 -16.03
C ALA A 205 0.83 -28.28 -14.96
N GLY A 206 2.16 -28.38 -14.91
CA GLY A 206 2.91 -29.21 -13.95
C GLY A 206 3.75 -28.35 -13.01
N PRO A 207 5.05 -28.13 -13.28
CA PRO A 207 5.97 -27.43 -12.37
C PRO A 207 5.50 -26.09 -11.81
N CYS A 208 4.84 -25.24 -12.61
CA CYS A 208 4.41 -23.92 -12.15
C CYS A 208 3.23 -23.97 -11.17
N LYS A 209 2.52 -25.10 -11.04
CA LYS A 209 1.50 -25.25 -9.99
C LYS A 209 2.09 -25.14 -8.58
N ALA A 210 3.37 -25.47 -8.41
CA ALA A 210 4.08 -25.27 -7.15
C ALA A 210 4.10 -23.80 -6.71
N PHE A 211 3.85 -22.86 -7.63
CA PHE A 211 3.79 -21.44 -7.30
C PHE A 211 2.52 -21.04 -6.55
N ASP A 212 1.48 -21.87 -6.58
CA ASP A 212 0.29 -21.68 -5.78
C ASP A 212 0.59 -21.83 -4.27
N ASP A 213 1.63 -22.61 -3.93
CA ASP A 213 2.09 -22.92 -2.57
C ASP A 213 3.37 -22.16 -2.18
N VAL A 214 3.72 -21.10 -2.93
CA VAL A 214 4.88 -20.26 -2.60
C VAL A 214 4.75 -19.71 -1.19
N SER A 215 5.80 -19.91 -0.39
CA SER A 215 5.94 -19.32 0.93
C SER A 215 6.89 -18.13 0.88
N VAL A 216 6.54 -17.06 1.59
CA VAL A 216 7.38 -15.87 1.73
C VAL A 216 7.96 -15.84 3.14
N HIS A 217 9.29 -15.89 3.22
CA HIS A 217 10.04 -15.78 4.46
C HIS A 217 10.59 -14.37 4.62
N LEU A 218 10.21 -13.70 5.71
CA LEU A 218 10.83 -12.48 6.19
C LEU A 218 11.65 -12.82 7.42
N ASP A 219 12.84 -12.21 7.55
CA ASP A 219 13.63 -12.38 8.76
C ASP A 219 12.85 -11.81 9.95
N THR A 220 12.61 -12.68 10.93
CA THR A 220 11.99 -12.26 12.20
C THR A 220 13.07 -11.57 13.04
N VAL A 221 12.79 -10.35 13.48
CA VAL A 221 13.73 -9.55 14.27
C VAL A 221 13.10 -9.20 15.60
N THR A 222 13.82 -9.51 16.67
CA THR A 222 13.49 -9.02 18.01
C THR A 222 13.83 -7.53 18.08
N VAL A 223 12.81 -6.68 18.06
CA VAL A 223 12.97 -5.25 18.31
C VAL A 223 12.57 -4.99 19.75
N GLN A 224 13.48 -4.39 20.52
CA GLN A 224 13.15 -3.91 21.85
C GLN A 224 12.03 -2.87 21.76
N ARG A 225 10.86 -3.18 22.30
CA ARG A 225 9.75 -2.23 22.41
C ARG A 225 10.17 -1.06 23.29
N TYR A 226 9.80 0.15 22.88
CA TYR A 226 9.99 1.31 23.73
C TYR A 226 9.19 1.14 25.02
N LYS A 227 9.77 1.53 26.16
CA LYS A 227 9.09 1.52 27.48
C LYS A 227 8.97 2.96 27.92
N GLY A 228 7.75 3.51 27.92
CA GLY A 228 7.55 4.93 28.12
C GLY A 228 6.15 5.29 28.59
N ALA A 229 5.69 6.47 28.22
CA ALA A 229 4.32 6.88 28.46
C ALA A 229 3.42 6.19 27.42
N ALA A 230 2.34 5.56 27.88
CA ALA A 230 1.32 5.03 26.99
C ALA A 230 0.59 6.21 26.31
N HIS A 231 0.53 6.18 24.99
CA HIS A 231 -0.27 7.10 24.20
C HIS A 231 -1.26 6.32 23.35
N SER A 232 -2.53 6.69 23.42
CA SER A 232 -3.59 6.08 22.62
C SER A 232 -4.20 7.12 21.70
N PHE A 233 -4.37 6.76 20.44
CA PHE A 233 -5.07 7.57 19.47
C PHE A 233 -5.89 6.67 18.54
N PHE A 234 -7.20 6.93 18.47
CA PHE A 234 -8.15 6.10 17.72
C PHE A 234 -8.06 4.61 18.10
N ASN A 235 -7.68 3.72 17.19
CA ASN A 235 -7.67 2.27 17.36
C ASN A 235 -6.27 1.69 17.62
N TYR A 236 -5.33 2.49 18.10
CA TYR A 236 -4.03 2.00 18.52
C TYR A 236 -3.57 2.67 19.82
N SER A 237 -2.71 1.95 20.54
CA SER A 237 -1.85 2.47 21.59
C SER A 237 -0.39 2.20 21.27
N LEU A 238 0.50 3.07 21.73
CA LEU A 238 1.94 2.89 21.60
C LEU A 238 2.65 3.45 22.83
N GLN A 239 3.91 3.07 23.00
CA GLN A 239 4.78 3.60 24.03
C GLN A 239 5.69 4.68 23.43
N GLN A 240 5.69 5.87 24.03
CA GLN A 240 6.51 7.00 23.58
C GLN A 240 7.45 7.49 24.69
N PRO A 241 8.57 8.15 24.35
CA PRO A 241 9.42 8.81 25.32
C PRO A 241 8.66 9.82 26.18
N GLY A 242 8.80 9.71 27.50
CA GLY A 242 8.05 10.56 28.45
C GLY A 242 8.40 12.05 28.40
N HIS A 243 9.55 12.40 27.80
CA HIS A 243 9.94 13.80 27.58
C HIS A 243 9.33 14.40 26.31
N TRP A 244 8.59 13.65 25.50
CA TRP A 244 7.92 14.21 24.32
C TRP A 244 6.61 14.86 24.73
N LYS A 245 6.37 16.07 24.21
CA LYS A 245 5.10 16.77 24.42
C LYS A 245 4.26 16.72 23.17
N ARG A 246 2.99 16.36 23.36
CA ARG A 246 1.95 16.39 22.33
C ARG A 246 1.71 17.85 21.93
N GLU A 247 1.68 18.08 20.64
CA GLU A 247 1.34 19.36 20.02
C GLU A 247 0.00 19.25 19.29
N ASP A 248 -0.67 20.38 19.13
CA ASP A 248 -1.92 20.44 18.39
C ASP A 248 -1.69 20.18 16.90
N SER A 249 -2.24 19.08 16.41
CA SER A 249 -2.27 18.78 14.97
C SER A 249 -3.48 19.42 14.30
N PRO A 250 -3.32 20.00 13.10
CA PRO A 250 -4.47 20.45 12.31
C PRO A 250 -5.27 19.29 11.70
N TYR A 251 -4.69 18.09 11.60
CA TYR A 251 -5.34 16.89 11.07
C TYR A 251 -5.63 15.93 12.20
N SER A 252 -6.86 15.45 12.32
CA SER A 252 -7.18 14.64 13.49
C SER A 252 -6.59 13.23 13.42
N ASN A 253 -6.29 12.69 12.23
CA ASN A 253 -5.60 11.39 12.07
C ASN A 253 -4.09 11.44 12.33
N LEU A 254 -3.57 12.62 12.63
CA LEU A 254 -2.16 12.88 12.87
C LEU A 254 -1.97 13.36 14.30
N SER A 255 -1.07 12.72 15.04
CA SER A 255 -0.54 13.26 16.28
C SER A 255 0.88 13.76 16.06
N VAL A 256 1.18 14.96 16.58
CA VAL A 256 2.49 15.62 16.42
C VAL A 256 3.15 15.74 17.79
N PHE A 257 4.44 15.43 17.85
CA PHE A 257 5.23 15.50 19.07
C PHE A 257 6.53 16.28 18.83
N ARG A 258 6.94 17.02 19.86
CA ARG A 258 8.25 17.67 19.91
C ARG A 258 9.10 17.06 21.02
N SER A 259 10.33 16.72 20.69
CA SER A 259 11.34 16.38 21.69
C SER A 259 11.99 17.65 22.25
N TYR A 260 12.34 17.62 23.54
CA TYR A 260 13.12 18.68 24.19
C TYR A 260 14.61 18.61 23.85
N ASN A 261 15.15 17.43 23.53
CA ASN A 261 16.52 17.15 23.08
C ASN A 261 16.61 15.67 22.65
N LEU A 262 17.47 15.31 21.69
CA LEU A 262 17.68 13.89 21.32
C LEU A 262 18.66 13.19 22.28
N PRO A 263 18.55 11.86 22.46
CA PRO A 263 19.72 11.05 22.79
C PRO A 263 20.80 11.29 21.73
N GLY A 264 21.93 11.91 22.11
CA GLY A 264 22.99 12.30 21.18
C GLY A 264 22.91 13.75 20.66
N SER A 265 21.87 14.54 20.98
CA SER A 265 21.83 15.96 20.60
C SER A 265 22.86 16.84 21.32
N ASN A 266 23.61 16.30 22.28
CA ASN A 266 24.81 16.96 22.82
C ASN A 266 25.85 17.24 21.73
N TYR A 267 25.75 16.59 20.56
CA TYR A 267 26.59 16.79 19.39
C TYR A 267 25.89 17.59 18.26
N VAL A 268 24.62 17.95 18.42
CA VAL A 268 23.82 18.70 17.42
C VAL A 268 23.92 20.18 17.75
N PHE A 269 24.50 20.97 16.84
CA PHE A 269 24.77 22.38 17.08
C PHE A 269 23.52 23.25 16.88
N GLY A 270 23.05 23.84 17.98
CA GLY A 270 21.99 24.84 18.03
C GLY A 270 20.68 24.34 18.65
N ASN A 271 20.18 25.05 19.66
CA ASN A 271 18.89 24.83 20.32
C ASN A 271 17.65 24.94 19.38
N ALA A 272 17.85 25.10 18.07
CA ALA A 272 16.82 25.35 17.07
C ALA A 272 16.38 24.09 16.30
N ASN A 273 17.18 23.01 16.28
CA ASN A 273 16.83 21.79 15.54
C ASN A 273 15.93 20.87 16.37
N ARG A 274 14.63 21.14 16.35
CA ARG A 274 13.61 20.25 16.93
C ARG A 274 13.16 19.23 15.89
N PHE A 275 13.36 17.95 16.16
CA PHE A 275 12.74 16.88 15.38
C PHE A 275 11.24 16.90 15.66
N VAL A 276 10.45 17.00 14.58
CA VAL A 276 9.01 16.84 14.65
C VAL A 276 8.71 15.39 14.35
N ILE A 277 8.06 14.73 15.31
CA ILE A 277 7.69 13.33 15.21
C ILE A 277 6.20 13.27 14.98
N GLU A 278 5.81 12.53 13.97
CA GLU A 278 4.46 12.47 13.44
C GLU A 278 3.98 11.02 13.48
N TYR A 279 2.82 10.80 14.09
CA TYR A 279 2.12 9.52 14.03
C TYR A 279 0.85 9.73 13.21
N GLU A 280 0.79 9.20 12.00
CA GLU A 280 -0.38 9.33 11.12
C GLU A 280 -1.05 7.98 10.90
N LEU A 281 -2.32 7.89 11.28
CA LEU A 281 -3.16 6.74 10.98
C LEU A 281 -3.69 6.85 9.54
N GLN A 282 -3.38 5.85 8.72
CA GLN A 282 -3.93 5.67 7.37
C GLN A 282 -5.02 4.61 7.40
N PRO A 283 -6.12 4.78 6.66
CA PRO A 283 -7.08 3.71 6.45
C PRO A 283 -6.52 2.60 5.56
N GLY A 284 -6.99 1.38 5.77
CA GLY A 284 -6.64 0.22 4.97
C GLY A 284 -5.19 -0.22 5.13
N LYS A 285 -4.86 -1.32 4.48
CA LYS A 285 -3.47 -1.74 4.26
C LYS A 285 -2.99 -1.13 2.94
N ALA A 286 -1.81 -0.53 2.95
CA ALA A 286 -1.22 -0.01 1.73
C ALA A 286 -0.99 -1.14 0.71
N VAL A 287 -1.43 -0.94 -0.54
CA VAL A 287 -1.16 -1.86 -1.66
C VAL A 287 0.35 -1.96 -1.92
N SER A 288 1.06 -0.84 -1.77
CA SER A 288 2.53 -0.78 -1.75
C SER A 288 2.97 0.06 -0.54
N PRO A 289 3.49 -0.58 0.53
CA PRO A 289 4.06 0.09 1.69
C PRO A 289 5.08 1.18 1.35
N VAL A 290 5.99 0.91 0.40
CA VAL A 290 7.05 1.85 0.03
C VAL A 290 6.48 3.07 -0.69
N ALA A 291 5.56 2.88 -1.63
CA ALA A 291 4.93 3.99 -2.34
C ALA A 291 4.08 4.85 -1.39
N ALA A 292 3.38 4.24 -0.43
CA ALA A 292 2.63 4.96 0.59
C ALA A 292 3.55 5.81 1.47
N LEU A 293 4.66 5.23 1.95
CA LEU A 293 5.66 5.95 2.74
C LEU A 293 6.34 7.06 1.93
N GLU A 294 6.68 6.83 0.67
CA GLU A 294 7.31 7.84 -0.20
C GLU A 294 6.37 9.02 -0.43
N SER A 295 5.11 8.73 -0.75
CA SER A 295 4.07 9.76 -0.93
C SER A 295 3.85 10.57 0.35
N TYR A 296 3.78 9.89 1.50
CA TYR A 296 3.69 10.51 2.81
C TYR A 296 4.86 11.47 3.06
N LEU A 297 6.10 10.95 2.95
CA LEU A 297 7.31 11.72 3.26
C LEU A 297 7.50 12.89 2.28
N THR A 298 7.20 12.69 1.00
CA THR A 298 7.27 13.76 -0.01
C THR A 298 6.24 14.85 0.25
N LYS A 299 5.00 14.48 0.62
CA LYS A 299 3.98 15.47 1.00
C LYS A 299 4.44 16.29 2.22
N ARG A 300 5.02 15.64 3.23
CA ARG A 300 5.54 16.31 4.43
C ARG A 300 6.77 17.17 4.15
N SER A 301 7.64 16.74 3.23
CA SER A 301 8.78 17.53 2.75
C SER A 301 8.29 18.86 2.16
N THR A 302 7.25 18.84 1.34
CA THR A 302 6.73 20.09 0.72
C THR A 302 6.05 21.04 1.70
N LEU A 303 5.48 20.53 2.81
CA LEU A 303 4.75 21.33 3.79
C LEU A 303 5.67 22.05 4.78
N TYR A 304 6.68 21.36 5.31
CA TYR A 304 7.58 21.92 6.34
C TYR A 304 8.92 22.39 5.78
N TYR A 305 9.29 21.93 4.58
CA TYR A 305 10.64 22.07 4.04
C TYR A 305 10.61 22.60 2.60
N LYS A 306 9.77 23.61 2.33
CA LYS A 306 9.68 24.35 1.05
C LYS A 306 11.09 24.63 0.52
N GLY A 307 11.41 24.16 -0.69
CA GLY A 307 12.72 24.43 -1.31
C GLY A 307 13.01 23.72 -2.63
N TRP A 308 12.24 22.71 -3.03
CA TRP A 308 12.49 21.95 -4.26
C TRP A 308 12.03 22.76 -5.48
N THR A 309 12.96 23.41 -6.18
CA THR A 309 12.65 24.20 -7.38
C THR A 309 12.79 23.37 -8.66
N ARG A 310 13.49 22.22 -8.61
CA ARG A 310 13.70 21.31 -9.73
C ARG A 310 13.47 19.84 -9.33
N PRO A 311 13.08 18.95 -10.26
CA PRO A 311 12.88 17.52 -9.95
C PRO A 311 14.12 16.82 -9.37
N GLN A 312 15.31 17.19 -9.84
CA GLN A 312 16.59 16.71 -9.32
C GLN A 312 16.90 17.19 -7.90
N ASP A 313 16.15 18.17 -7.41
CA ASP A 313 16.25 18.53 -6.01
C ASP A 313 15.57 17.48 -5.16
N ALA A 314 14.45 16.85 -5.59
CA ALA A 314 13.56 16.02 -4.76
C ALA A 314 14.28 14.98 -3.88
N PRO A 315 13.77 14.70 -2.66
CA PRO A 315 14.44 13.75 -1.78
C PRO A 315 14.33 12.36 -2.40
N THR A 316 15.46 11.68 -2.52
CA THR A 316 15.57 10.37 -3.15
C THR A 316 15.55 9.27 -2.11
N ILE A 317 15.08 8.08 -2.48
CA ILE A 317 15.10 6.93 -1.57
C ILE A 317 16.55 6.55 -1.26
N ALA A 318 16.95 6.72 -0.01
CA ALA A 318 18.27 6.32 0.48
C ALA A 318 18.25 4.87 0.97
N ARG A 319 17.14 4.45 1.58
CA ARG A 319 17.03 3.13 2.23
C ARG A 319 15.59 2.64 2.29
N ILE A 320 15.41 1.33 2.09
CA ILE A 320 14.14 0.61 2.30
C ILE A 320 14.42 -0.54 3.24
N ASP A 321 13.79 -0.53 4.40
CA ASP A 321 13.86 -1.58 5.40
C ASP A 321 12.55 -2.36 5.46
N GLU A 322 12.65 -3.65 5.75
CA GLU A 322 11.49 -4.48 6.00
C GLU A 322 11.87 -5.62 6.92
N LEU A 323 11.01 -5.86 7.91
CA LEU A 323 11.21 -6.84 8.96
C LEU A 323 9.87 -7.37 9.45
N GLN A 324 9.90 -8.60 9.96
CA GLN A 324 8.79 -9.17 10.69
C GLN A 324 9.11 -9.10 12.19
N LEU A 325 8.19 -8.57 12.98
CA LEU A 325 8.29 -8.58 14.44
C LEU A 325 7.92 -9.96 14.98
N GLU A 326 8.29 -10.24 16.24
CA GLU A 326 7.99 -11.52 16.91
C GLU A 326 6.49 -11.82 17.02
N ASP A 327 5.66 -10.78 17.08
CA ASP A 327 4.19 -10.92 17.08
C ASP A 327 3.60 -11.19 15.69
N GLY A 328 4.45 -11.38 14.68
CA GLY A 328 4.09 -11.66 13.30
C GLY A 328 3.79 -10.41 12.47
N SER A 329 3.75 -9.21 13.07
CA SER A 329 3.51 -7.96 12.36
C SER A 329 4.62 -7.65 11.39
N ILE A 330 4.26 -7.24 10.17
CA ILE A 330 5.21 -6.77 9.16
C ILE A 330 5.34 -5.26 9.27
N VAL A 331 6.58 -4.79 9.36
CA VAL A 331 6.91 -3.36 9.42
C VAL A 331 7.80 -2.99 8.24
N THR A 332 7.46 -1.90 7.57
CA THR A 332 8.23 -1.34 6.45
C THR A 332 8.80 0.01 6.84
N GLY A 333 10.09 0.21 6.59
CA GLY A 333 10.78 1.47 6.78
C GLY A 333 11.22 2.09 5.45
N LEU A 334 11.13 3.40 5.36
CA LEU A 334 11.64 4.19 4.23
C LEU A 334 12.41 5.40 4.76
N ALA A 335 13.64 5.58 4.28
CA ALA A 335 14.39 6.80 4.47
C ALA A 335 14.63 7.49 3.12
N LEU A 336 14.30 8.77 3.04
CA LEU A 336 14.61 9.65 1.92
C LEU A 336 15.73 10.61 2.30
N GLN A 337 16.56 10.94 1.32
CA GLN A 337 17.68 11.87 1.49
C GLN A 337 17.78 12.82 0.29
N GLN A 338 18.08 14.09 0.58
CA GLN A 338 18.58 15.06 -0.40
C GLN A 338 19.97 15.52 0.03
N THR A 339 20.89 15.64 -0.93
CA THR A 339 22.30 16.01 -0.70
C THR A 339 22.73 17.30 -1.42
N ASN A 340 21.79 18.18 -1.76
CA ASN A 340 22.11 19.44 -2.44
C ASN A 340 22.59 20.48 -1.42
N ASP A 341 22.38 21.76 -1.71
CA ASP A 341 22.80 22.89 -0.87
C ASP A 341 22.41 22.70 0.60
N ASP A 342 21.14 22.45 0.87
CA ASP A 342 20.69 21.93 2.16
C ASP A 342 20.58 20.40 2.09
N ARG A 343 20.92 19.71 3.19
CA ARG A 343 20.68 18.26 3.29
C ARG A 343 19.38 18.02 4.02
N PHE A 344 18.53 17.21 3.43
CA PHE A 344 17.28 16.78 4.07
C PHE A 344 17.32 15.28 4.29
N TYR A 345 16.83 14.89 5.45
CA TYR A 345 16.65 13.51 5.81
C TYR A 345 15.25 13.34 6.34
N LEU A 346 14.51 12.42 5.73
CA LEU A 346 13.14 12.11 6.05
C LEU A 346 13.05 10.61 6.25
N GLY A 347 12.30 10.17 7.26
CA GLY A 347 12.26 8.76 7.61
C GLY A 347 10.94 8.41 8.22
N ALA A 348 10.39 7.28 7.78
CA ALA A 348 9.14 6.78 8.31
C ALA A 348 9.15 5.25 8.37
N TRP A 349 8.44 4.75 9.36
CA TRP A 349 8.10 3.34 9.51
C TRP A 349 6.60 3.19 9.46
N MET A 350 6.12 2.14 8.81
CA MET A 350 4.72 1.79 8.71
C MET A 350 4.50 0.40 9.28
N VAL A 351 3.55 0.29 10.19
CA VAL A 351 3.02 -1.00 10.70
C VAL A 351 1.56 -1.14 10.28
N SER A 352 1.19 -2.32 9.81
CA SER A 352 -0.19 -2.61 9.41
C SER A 352 -0.98 -3.25 10.55
N GLY A 353 -2.18 -2.74 10.78
CA GLY A 353 -3.16 -3.27 11.72
C GLY A 353 -4.39 -3.88 11.02
N PRO A 354 -5.42 -4.22 11.82
CA PRO A 354 -6.69 -4.70 11.30
C PRO A 354 -7.46 -3.58 10.57
N GLY A 355 -7.27 -3.48 9.25
CA GLY A 355 -7.99 -2.52 8.40
C GLY A 355 -7.40 -1.10 8.39
N TYR A 356 -6.23 -0.88 8.98
CA TYR A 356 -5.52 0.40 9.03
C TYR A 356 -4.00 0.19 8.96
N SER A 357 -3.25 1.25 8.74
CA SER A 357 -1.79 1.28 8.88
C SER A 357 -1.38 2.52 9.66
N LEU A 358 -0.44 2.38 10.59
CA LEU A 358 0.12 3.49 11.34
C LEU A 358 1.48 3.85 10.75
N ILE A 359 1.66 5.12 10.39
CA ILE A 359 2.94 5.68 9.96
C ILE A 359 3.54 6.45 11.14
N VAL A 360 4.75 6.08 11.55
CA VAL A 360 5.57 6.83 12.50
C VAL A 360 6.72 7.45 11.73
N ALA A 361 6.75 8.77 11.66
CA ALA A 361 7.65 9.52 10.81
C ALA A 361 8.38 10.64 11.57
N SER A 362 9.50 11.04 11.00
CA SER A 362 10.24 12.23 11.41
C SER A 362 11.05 12.77 10.24
N GLY A 363 11.54 14.00 10.38
CA GLY A 363 12.48 14.57 9.45
C GLY A 363 13.38 15.62 10.11
N PHE A 364 14.51 15.90 9.47
CA PHE A 364 15.32 17.08 9.79
C PHE A 364 16.02 17.64 8.55
N LYS A 365 16.48 18.87 8.72
CA LYS A 365 17.16 19.66 7.72
C LYS A 365 18.51 20.11 8.28
N LEU A 366 19.58 19.95 7.50
CA LEU A 366 20.86 20.59 7.71
C LEU A 366 21.03 21.72 6.71
N PHE A 367 21.33 22.92 7.20
CA PHE A 367 21.52 24.08 6.34
C PHE A 367 22.90 24.07 5.70
N ARG A 368 22.98 24.56 4.45
CA ARG A 368 24.23 24.69 3.68
C ARG A 368 25.36 25.35 4.47
N TYR A 369 25.04 26.41 5.21
CA TYR A 369 26.01 27.16 6.00
C TYR A 369 26.69 26.31 7.07
N ASP A 370 25.97 25.38 7.69
CA ASP A 370 26.53 24.47 8.69
C ASP A 370 27.44 23.42 8.05
N LEU A 371 27.14 23.02 6.81
CA LEU A 371 27.95 22.10 6.02
C LEU A 371 29.28 22.73 5.56
N ILE A 372 29.26 23.99 5.13
CA ILE A 372 30.44 24.71 4.62
C ILE A 372 31.50 24.91 5.72
N LYS A 373 31.07 25.14 6.97
CA LYS A 373 32.01 25.45 8.04
C LYS A 373 32.92 24.28 8.42
N ARG A 374 32.49 23.02 8.29
CA ARG A 374 33.23 21.84 8.77
C ARG A 374 32.78 20.54 8.06
N ASN A 375 33.59 20.02 7.13
CA ASN A 375 33.32 18.77 6.38
C ASN A 375 32.99 17.54 7.26
N SER A 376 33.47 17.46 8.51
CA SER A 376 33.20 16.34 9.43
C SER A 376 31.78 16.30 10.00
N THR A 377 31.05 17.42 9.99
CA THR A 377 29.72 17.55 10.62
C THR A 377 28.67 16.74 9.87
N ALA A 378 28.76 16.68 8.55
CA ALA A 378 27.76 16.05 7.72
C ALA A 378 27.71 14.51 7.89
N GLN A 379 28.84 13.88 8.20
CA GLN A 379 28.91 12.44 8.46
C GLN A 379 28.39 12.09 9.87
N ILE A 380 28.70 12.91 10.87
CA ILE A 380 28.20 12.74 12.24
C ILE A 380 26.66 12.84 12.25
N GLU A 381 26.11 13.86 11.60
CA GLU A 381 24.67 14.09 11.50
C GLU A 381 23.97 12.97 10.70
N HIS A 382 24.58 12.50 9.62
CA HIS A 382 24.09 11.35 8.88
C HIS A 382 23.99 10.11 9.78
N ASN A 383 25.04 9.81 10.54
CA ASN A 383 25.04 8.66 11.44
C ASN A 383 24.00 8.82 12.55
N ALA A 384 23.93 10.00 13.19
CA ALA A 384 22.96 10.31 14.23
C ALA A 384 21.51 10.16 13.75
N TRP A 385 21.24 10.60 12.51
CA TRP A 385 19.94 10.41 11.88
C TRP A 385 19.57 8.95 11.72
N TYR A 386 20.46 8.12 11.18
CA TYR A 386 20.13 6.71 10.97
C TYR A 386 19.98 5.94 12.28
N GLU A 387 20.68 6.34 13.35
CA GLU A 387 20.43 5.83 14.69
C GLU A 387 19.06 6.28 15.22
N PHE A 388 18.69 7.55 15.04
CA PHE A 388 17.36 8.04 15.41
C PHE A 388 16.24 7.36 14.61
N TYR A 389 16.41 7.20 13.30
CA TYR A 389 15.49 6.49 12.42
C TYR A 389 15.30 5.04 12.86
N LYS A 390 16.36 4.34 13.29
CA LYS A 390 16.22 3.00 13.91
C LYS A 390 15.45 3.05 15.23
N ASN A 391 15.59 4.11 16.03
CA ASN A 391 14.84 4.24 17.29
C ASN A 391 13.33 4.43 17.07
N LEU A 392 12.91 5.03 15.94
CA LEU A 392 11.49 5.08 15.56
C LEU A 392 10.88 3.68 15.45
N LEU A 393 11.66 2.68 15.03
CA LEU A 393 11.21 1.28 14.95
C LEU A 393 10.83 0.72 16.33
N GLN A 394 11.49 1.14 17.41
CA GLN A 394 11.16 0.69 18.78
C GLN A 394 9.78 1.19 19.22
N ILE A 395 9.39 2.39 18.78
CA ILE A 395 8.06 2.95 19.00
C ILE A 395 7.05 2.17 18.18
N VAL A 396 7.35 1.91 16.91
CA VAL A 396 6.49 1.12 16.02
C VAL A 396 6.28 -0.30 16.55
N ALA A 397 7.33 -0.92 17.08
CA ALA A 397 7.24 -2.25 17.69
C ALA A 397 6.44 -2.27 19.00
N SER A 398 6.25 -1.10 19.64
CA SER A 398 5.39 -0.96 20.82
C SER A 398 3.92 -0.71 20.50
N VAL A 399 3.56 -0.66 19.22
CA VAL A 399 2.18 -0.43 18.78
C VAL A 399 1.35 -1.66 19.10
N GLU A 400 0.27 -1.41 19.83
CA GLU A 400 -0.80 -2.35 20.09
C GLU A 400 -2.03 -1.85 19.35
N TRP A 401 -2.77 -2.76 18.71
CA TRP A 401 -4.01 -2.44 18.03
C TRP A 401 -5.19 -2.71 18.96
N ASN A 402 -6.08 -1.73 19.08
CA ASN A 402 -7.10 -1.68 20.11
C ASN A 402 -8.46 -1.85 19.44
N SER A 403 -9.32 -2.70 19.99
CA SER A 403 -10.73 -2.83 19.60
C SER A 403 -11.65 -1.83 20.32
N ASN A 404 -11.08 -0.89 21.07
CA ASN A 404 -11.82 0.06 21.92
C ASN A 404 -12.58 1.16 21.15
N VAL A 405 -12.55 1.12 19.81
CA VAL A 405 -13.27 2.07 18.97
C VAL A 405 -14.54 1.42 18.46
N VAL A 406 -15.67 2.07 18.72
CA VAL A 406 -17.00 1.54 18.37
C VAL A 406 -17.61 2.44 17.31
N ARG A 407 -18.05 1.85 16.20
CA ARG A 407 -18.84 2.55 15.19
C ARG A 407 -20.18 2.99 15.81
N LYS A 408 -20.61 4.22 15.52
CA LYS A 408 -21.82 4.85 16.05
C LYS A 408 -22.82 5.12 14.92
N PRO A 409 -23.55 4.08 14.46
CA PRO A 409 -24.52 4.24 13.38
C PRO A 409 -25.63 5.24 13.74
N ASP A 410 -26.04 5.34 15.01
CA ASP A 410 -27.05 6.31 15.43
C ASP A 410 -26.58 7.77 15.21
N ALA A 411 -25.29 8.04 15.43
CA ALA A 411 -24.70 9.34 15.14
C ALA A 411 -24.58 9.59 13.62
N GLU A 412 -24.33 8.55 12.83
CA GLU A 412 -24.38 8.64 11.36
C GLU A 412 -25.77 9.04 10.88
N GLN A 413 -26.81 8.36 11.40
CA GLN A 413 -28.20 8.65 11.06
C GLN A 413 -28.62 10.05 11.51
N ALA A 414 -28.20 10.49 12.70
CA ALA A 414 -28.45 11.85 13.16
C ALA A 414 -27.83 12.91 12.23
N LEU A 415 -26.61 12.68 11.73
CA LEU A 415 -25.96 13.58 10.77
C LEU A 415 -26.67 13.58 9.40
N ILE A 416 -27.11 12.41 8.91
CA ILE A 416 -27.90 12.31 7.68
C ILE A 416 -29.24 13.05 7.84
N ALA A 417 -29.93 12.87 8.97
CA ALA A 417 -31.20 13.53 9.26
C ALA A 417 -31.04 15.05 9.33
N ASN A 418 -29.98 15.55 9.96
CA ASN A 418 -29.69 16.98 10.06
C ASN A 418 -29.22 17.58 8.74
N ARG A 419 -28.78 16.75 7.77
CA ARG A 419 -28.26 17.10 6.44
C ARG A 419 -27.02 18.00 6.41
N GLN A 420 -26.85 18.87 7.39
CA GLN A 420 -25.76 19.84 7.45
C GLN A 420 -25.21 19.94 8.86
N PHE A 421 -23.88 20.00 8.97
CA PHE A 421 -23.18 20.34 10.21
C PHE A 421 -22.17 21.44 9.92
N ARG A 422 -22.27 22.56 10.64
CA ARG A 422 -21.43 23.74 10.47
C ARG A 422 -20.86 24.14 11.82
N PHE A 423 -19.57 24.46 11.90
CA PHE A 423 -18.98 25.06 13.10
C PHE A 423 -17.80 25.96 12.75
N ASN A 424 -17.55 26.96 13.58
CA ASN A 424 -16.39 27.83 13.45
C ASN A 424 -15.26 27.31 14.34
N ARG A 425 -14.05 27.26 13.78
CA ARG A 425 -12.81 27.01 14.52
C ARG A 425 -12.08 28.33 14.67
N GLU A 426 -12.09 28.84 15.89
CA GLU A 426 -11.43 30.10 16.23
C GLU A 426 -10.13 29.84 17.00
N ARG A 427 -9.12 30.66 16.75
CA ARG A 427 -7.84 30.62 17.47
C ARG A 427 -7.30 32.02 17.62
N ILE A 428 -6.88 32.36 18.83
CA ILE A 428 -6.16 33.60 19.14
C ILE A 428 -4.70 33.25 19.42
N LEU A 429 -3.79 33.93 18.76
CA LEU A 429 -2.36 33.93 19.06
C LEU A 429 -1.97 35.37 19.38
N SER A 430 -1.67 35.64 20.65
CA SER A 430 -1.31 36.97 21.14
C SER A 430 0.12 36.95 21.68
N GLY A 431 0.91 37.95 21.30
CA GLY A 431 2.22 38.27 21.86
C GLY A 431 2.31 39.75 22.19
N ASP A 432 3.47 40.21 22.67
CA ASP A 432 3.64 41.55 23.26
C ASP A 432 3.43 42.73 22.29
N SER A 433 3.35 42.50 20.98
CA SER A 433 3.17 43.54 19.94
C SER A 433 2.29 43.13 18.76
N ILE A 434 1.68 41.93 18.83
CA ILE A 434 0.82 41.39 17.77
C ILE A 434 -0.28 40.50 18.37
N SER A 435 -1.51 40.70 17.89
CA SER A 435 -2.60 39.76 18.11
C SER A 435 -3.13 39.24 16.78
N VAL A 436 -3.16 37.92 16.60
CA VAL A 436 -3.72 37.24 15.44
C VAL A 436 -4.94 36.46 15.87
N PHE A 437 -6.11 36.89 15.43
CA PHE A 437 -7.33 36.12 15.50
C PHE A 437 -7.53 35.38 14.18
N SER A 438 -7.70 34.05 14.21
CA SER A 438 -8.09 33.27 13.03
C SER A 438 -9.42 32.57 13.25
N SER A 439 -10.34 32.67 12.28
CA SER A 439 -11.62 31.95 12.28
C SER A 439 -11.82 31.19 10.96
N ASN A 440 -12.08 29.90 11.08
CA ASN A 440 -12.34 29.03 9.93
C ASN A 440 -13.72 28.39 10.08
N GLN A 441 -14.61 28.58 9.12
CA GLN A 441 -15.84 27.80 9.07
C GLN A 441 -15.54 26.42 8.50
N ILE A 442 -16.01 25.40 9.19
CA ILE A 442 -16.04 24.03 8.73
C ILE A 442 -17.49 23.66 8.44
N SER A 443 -17.72 23.08 7.27
CA SER A 443 -19.04 22.76 6.74
C SER A 443 -19.10 21.36 6.17
N TRP A 444 -20.12 20.62 6.60
CA TRP A 444 -20.39 19.23 6.24
C TRP A 444 -21.80 19.08 5.69
N ASP A 445 -21.95 18.60 4.47
CA ASP A 445 -23.24 18.22 3.90
C ASP A 445 -23.33 16.70 3.82
N PHE A 446 -24.33 16.13 4.46
CA PHE A 446 -24.57 14.69 4.53
C PHE A 446 -25.73 14.32 3.61
N PHE A 447 -25.57 13.20 2.92
CA PHE A 447 -26.55 12.68 1.96
C PHE A 447 -26.84 11.22 2.27
N GLU A 448 -27.91 10.69 1.67
CA GLU A 448 -28.26 9.28 1.75
C GLU A 448 -27.11 8.36 1.27
N GLY A 449 -27.10 7.11 1.77
CA GLY A 449 -26.05 6.15 1.47
C GLY A 449 -24.70 6.50 2.11
N ASN A 450 -24.71 7.18 3.26
CA ASN A 450 -23.53 7.65 3.99
C ASN A 450 -22.61 8.52 3.13
N ARG A 451 -23.15 9.31 2.20
CA ARG A 451 -22.35 10.23 1.39
C ARG A 451 -22.12 11.54 2.13
N VAL A 452 -20.95 12.14 1.95
CA VAL A 452 -20.60 13.42 2.57
C VAL A 452 -19.84 14.33 1.62
N GLN A 453 -20.18 15.61 1.64
CA GLN A 453 -19.39 16.69 1.08
C GLN A 453 -18.86 17.56 2.22
N TYR A 454 -17.60 17.97 2.14
CA TYR A 454 -16.95 18.73 3.19
C TYR A 454 -16.21 19.93 2.61
N LYS A 455 -16.42 21.10 3.23
CA LYS A 455 -15.69 22.32 2.94
C LYS A 455 -15.16 22.89 4.25
N MET A 456 -13.87 23.20 4.25
CA MET A 456 -13.22 23.91 5.34
C MET A 456 -12.58 25.16 4.77
N ASP A 457 -12.95 26.29 5.35
CA ASP A 457 -12.31 27.55 5.05
C ASP A 457 -10.86 27.48 5.51
N LYS A 458 -9.96 27.92 4.63
CA LYS A 458 -8.53 27.67 4.78
C LYS A 458 -7.97 28.55 5.89
N PHE A 459 -8.44 29.80 5.93
CA PHE A 459 -7.96 30.85 6.81
C PHE A 459 -8.82 32.11 6.66
N THR A 460 -9.42 32.59 7.74
CA THR A 460 -9.75 34.01 7.92
C THR A 460 -8.87 34.50 9.05
N SER A 461 -8.05 35.54 8.84
CA SER A 461 -7.31 36.17 9.94
C SER A 461 -7.63 37.65 10.06
N PHE A 462 -7.72 38.10 11.31
CA PHE A 462 -7.58 39.49 11.71
C PHE A 462 -6.25 39.62 12.43
N ASN A 463 -5.35 40.45 11.90
CA ASN A 463 -4.08 40.76 12.52
C ASN A 463 -4.17 42.19 13.06
N ASP A 464 -3.83 42.35 14.33
CA ASP A 464 -3.70 43.63 15.00
C ASP A 464 -2.22 43.83 15.39
N TYR A 465 -1.59 44.83 14.80
CA TYR A 465 -0.22 45.21 15.07
C TYR A 465 -0.19 46.56 15.77
N ASP A 466 0.45 46.62 16.95
CA ASP A 466 0.76 47.90 17.59
C ASP A 466 1.73 48.72 16.73
N VAL A 467 2.68 48.04 16.06
CA VAL A 467 3.55 48.60 15.02
C VAL A 467 3.80 47.55 13.95
N ASN A 468 3.27 47.75 12.75
CA ASN A 468 3.53 46.89 11.60
C ASN A 468 4.99 47.08 11.13
N PRO A 469 5.82 46.03 11.12
CA PRO A 469 7.24 46.13 10.78
C PRO A 469 7.53 46.50 9.31
N SER A 470 6.53 46.45 8.43
CA SER A 470 6.67 46.84 7.02
C SER A 470 6.37 48.32 6.76
N THR A 471 5.54 48.95 7.60
CA THR A 471 5.11 50.35 7.43
C THR A 471 5.54 51.27 8.57
N GLY A 472 5.95 50.71 9.72
CA GLY A 472 6.33 51.45 10.91
C GLY A 472 5.16 52.12 11.65
N THR A 473 3.91 51.77 11.30
CA THR A 473 2.68 52.33 11.89
C THR A 473 1.80 51.21 12.44
N PRO A 474 0.89 51.48 13.38
CA PRO A 474 -0.16 50.53 13.73
C PRO A 474 -0.91 50.06 12.48
N ASP A 475 -1.28 48.78 12.43
CA ASP A 475 -2.01 48.21 11.30
C ASP A 475 -3.00 47.15 11.77
N THR A 476 -4.24 47.29 11.31
CA THR A 476 -5.29 46.28 11.45
C THR A 476 -5.62 45.75 10.07
N SER A 477 -5.17 44.54 9.76
CA SER A 477 -5.37 43.93 8.44
C SER A 477 -6.15 42.62 8.53
N SER A 478 -7.01 42.38 7.54
CA SER A 478 -7.75 41.13 7.41
C SER A 478 -7.48 40.46 6.07
N GLY A 479 -7.44 39.13 6.07
CA GLY A 479 -7.23 38.33 4.86
C GLY A 479 -8.15 37.12 4.85
N PHE A 480 -8.69 36.79 3.67
CA PHE A 480 -9.53 35.61 3.45
C PHE A 480 -8.97 34.74 2.31
N LEU A 481 -8.93 33.43 2.52
CA LEU A 481 -8.59 32.44 1.49
C LEU A 481 -9.64 31.33 1.47
N THR A 482 -10.60 31.40 0.55
CA THR A 482 -11.59 30.34 0.31
C THR A 482 -11.00 29.22 -0.55
N ARG A 483 -11.38 27.96 -0.28
CA ARG A 483 -11.17 26.83 -1.19
C ARG A 483 -12.50 26.35 -1.76
N GLU A 484 -12.45 25.80 -2.97
CA GLU A 484 -13.49 24.95 -3.54
C GLU A 484 -13.71 23.69 -2.68
N GLY A 485 -14.97 23.26 -2.59
CA GLY A 485 -15.38 22.11 -1.78
C GLY A 485 -14.62 20.82 -2.14
N LYS A 486 -14.33 20.00 -1.12
CA LYS A 486 -13.68 18.70 -1.30
C LYS A 486 -14.66 17.57 -1.01
N GLY A 487 -14.53 16.46 -1.73
CA GLY A 487 -15.27 15.23 -1.43
C GLY A 487 -16.58 15.04 -2.20
N LYS A 488 -16.65 15.39 -3.49
CA LYS A 488 -17.85 15.23 -4.33
C LYS A 488 -18.40 13.79 -4.41
N ASP A 489 -17.69 12.78 -3.88
CA ASP A 489 -18.10 11.37 -3.80
C ASP A 489 -17.55 10.64 -2.56
N ALA A 490 -17.31 11.34 -1.44
CA ALA A 490 -16.81 10.68 -0.24
C ALA A 490 -17.93 9.99 0.54
N THR A 491 -17.60 8.87 1.20
CA THR A 491 -18.50 8.23 2.18
C THR A 491 -18.04 8.57 3.59
N PHE A 492 -18.93 8.52 4.57
CA PHE A 492 -18.58 8.76 5.96
C PHE A 492 -19.07 7.69 6.91
N GLN A 493 -18.38 7.60 8.04
CA GLN A 493 -18.76 6.81 9.20
C GLN A 493 -18.49 7.62 10.47
N VAL A 494 -19.21 7.34 11.55
CA VAL A 494 -18.93 7.95 12.85
C VAL A 494 -18.42 6.88 13.80
N TRP A 495 -17.32 7.17 14.48
CA TRP A 495 -16.67 6.25 15.40
C TRP A 495 -16.41 6.95 16.73
N GLN A 496 -16.51 6.24 17.85
CA GLN A 496 -16.20 6.77 19.18
C GLN A 496 -14.87 6.20 19.68
N SER A 497 -13.96 7.09 20.12
CA SER A 497 -12.71 6.73 20.79
C SER A 497 -12.53 7.61 22.03
N ALA A 498 -12.27 6.99 23.20
CA ALA A 498 -12.01 7.69 24.46
C ALA A 498 -13.01 8.83 24.77
N LYS A 499 -14.31 8.52 24.61
CA LYS A 499 -15.48 9.43 24.76
C LYS A 499 -15.67 10.48 23.66
N THR A 500 -14.69 10.72 22.79
CA THR A 500 -14.80 11.64 21.65
C THR A 500 -15.37 10.92 20.43
N LEU A 501 -16.31 11.55 19.71
CA LEU A 501 -16.78 11.06 18.42
C LEU A 501 -15.88 11.60 17.31
N TYR A 502 -15.73 10.82 16.24
CA TYR A 502 -14.96 11.18 15.07
C TYR A 502 -15.76 10.87 13.81
N ILE A 503 -15.82 11.80 12.86
CA ILE A 503 -16.26 11.53 11.49
C ILE A 503 -15.04 11.03 10.71
N LEU A 504 -15.15 9.82 10.17
CA LEU A 504 -14.22 9.24 9.20
C LEU A 504 -14.80 9.46 7.82
N VAL A 505 -14.07 10.17 6.96
CA VAL A 505 -14.45 10.46 5.58
C VAL A 505 -13.57 9.63 4.65
N MET A 506 -14.13 8.62 4.01
CA MET A 506 -13.45 7.75 3.06
C MET A 506 -13.62 8.28 1.63
N HIS A 507 -12.51 8.62 0.99
CA HIS A 507 -12.47 9.04 -0.41
C HIS A 507 -12.33 7.82 -1.34
N PRO A 508 -12.80 7.90 -2.61
CA PRO A 508 -12.72 6.81 -3.60
C PRO A 508 -11.32 6.23 -3.87
N ALA A 509 -10.24 6.91 -3.46
CA ALA A 509 -8.86 6.43 -3.54
C ALA A 509 -8.35 5.73 -2.26
N GLY A 510 -9.24 5.41 -1.32
CA GLY A 510 -8.87 4.79 -0.04
C GLY A 510 -8.16 5.74 0.93
N ILE A 511 -8.21 7.06 0.69
CA ILE A 511 -7.71 8.06 1.64
C ILE A 511 -8.84 8.37 2.61
N ALA A 512 -8.57 8.32 3.91
CA ALA A 512 -9.55 8.64 4.94
C ALA A 512 -9.05 9.83 5.73
N THR A 513 -9.94 10.78 5.95
CA THR A 513 -9.68 11.87 6.90
C THR A 513 -10.55 11.68 8.11
N PHE A 514 -9.97 11.95 9.26
CA PHE A 514 -10.65 11.84 10.53
C PHE A 514 -10.93 13.28 10.98
N HIS A 515 -12.07 13.52 11.61
CA HIS A 515 -12.41 14.83 12.16
C HIS A 515 -13.09 14.64 13.51
N PRO A 516 -12.69 15.33 14.59
CA PRO A 516 -13.42 15.28 15.84
C PRO A 516 -14.84 15.82 15.60
N LEU A 517 -15.82 15.14 16.18
CA LEU A 517 -17.23 15.45 16.11
C LEU A 517 -17.73 15.76 17.52
N THR A 518 -18.24 16.97 17.68
CA THR A 518 -18.98 17.35 18.87
C THR A 518 -20.45 17.48 18.48
N LEU A 519 -21.27 16.55 18.97
CA LEU A 519 -22.72 16.60 18.77
C LEU A 519 -23.44 17.44 19.85
N SER A 520 -22.71 17.88 20.88
CA SER A 520 -23.24 18.83 21.85
C SER A 520 -23.46 20.19 21.17
N PRO A 521 -24.60 20.87 21.39
CA PRO A 521 -24.75 22.25 20.97
C PRO A 521 -23.66 23.07 21.66
N PHE A 522 -22.71 23.62 20.89
CA PHE A 522 -21.78 24.60 21.43
C PHE A 522 -22.57 25.89 21.71
N THR A 523 -22.64 26.28 22.98
CA THR A 523 -22.88 27.67 23.38
C THR A 523 -21.58 28.45 23.18
N ILE A 524 -21.27 28.79 21.93
CA ILE A 524 -20.53 30.00 21.57
C ILE A 524 -21.25 30.52 20.33
N ASP A 525 -21.77 31.75 20.41
CA ASP A 525 -22.72 32.36 19.49
C ASP A 525 -22.50 32.04 18.00
N GLY A 526 -23.52 31.46 17.35
CA GLY A 526 -23.52 31.23 15.90
C GLY A 526 -24.15 29.93 15.41
N PHE A 527 -25.15 29.37 16.12
CA PHE A 527 -25.97 28.29 15.57
C PHE A 527 -27.02 28.89 14.62
N GLN A 528 -26.75 28.96 13.32
CA GLN A 528 -27.79 29.23 12.33
C GLN A 528 -28.39 27.90 11.87
N ASN A 529 -29.58 27.57 12.37
CA ASN A 529 -30.47 26.67 11.65
C ASN A 529 -30.69 27.28 10.27
N GLY A 530 -30.30 26.56 9.22
CA GLY A 530 -30.76 26.87 7.88
C GLY A 530 -32.27 26.71 7.84
N CYS A 531 -33.00 27.80 8.06
CA CYS A 531 -34.41 27.88 7.70
C CYS A 531 -34.49 27.83 6.17
N CYS A 532 -35.09 26.76 5.65
CA CYS A 532 -35.78 26.84 4.37
C CYS A 532 -37.11 27.59 4.60
N GLN A 533 -37.32 28.67 3.85
CA GLN A 533 -38.64 28.95 3.28
C GLN A 533 -38.56 28.68 1.79
#